data_AF-A0A4Y9TH42-F1
#
_entry.id   AF-A0A4Y9TH42-F1
#
_cell.length_a   1.000
_cell.length_b   1.000
_cell.length_c   1.000
_cell.angle_alpha   90.00
_cell.angle_beta   90.00
_cell.angle_gamma   90.00
#
_symmetry.space_group_name_H-M   'P 1'
#
loop_
_entity.id
_entity.type
_entity.pdbx_description
1 polymer ?
#
loop_
_entity_poly.entity_id
_entity_poly.type
_entity_poly.pdbx_seq_one_letter_code
_entity_poly.pdbx_strand_id
1 'polypeptide(L)'
;MSLSELETLRRLRKHRADRAERVLGEAKRHQRALQLQVEQAQRVLEQTRLQEAQQGAQLLSKHQGQVISFQELKSWNTQERSLSASTLREEAQVRGLHGQQEQQVAQVDTAQKQATQCLREVEKLLELSRLLLQEET
;
A
#
# COMPACT_ATOMS: atom_id res chain seq x y z
N MET A 1 -46.00 -6.88 -0.53
CA MET A 1 -44.91 -7.43 0.31
C MET A 1 -45.37 -7.37 1.75
N SER A 2 -45.23 -8.45 2.50
CA SER A 2 -45.59 -8.44 3.93
C SER A 2 -44.46 -7.84 4.77
N LEU A 3 -44.78 -7.30 5.96
CA LEU A 3 -43.76 -6.81 6.91
C LEU A 3 -42.71 -7.88 7.25
N SER A 4 -43.10 -9.16 7.26
CA SER A 4 -42.20 -10.29 7.50
C SER A 4 -41.15 -10.48 6.39
N GLU A 5 -41.53 -10.28 5.12
CA GLU A 5 -40.61 -10.34 3.98
C GLU A 5 -39.60 -9.19 4.05
N LEU A 6 -40.05 -7.98 4.41
CA LEU A 6 -39.20 -6.82 4.60
C LEU A 6 -38.19 -7.00 5.74
N GLU A 7 -38.62 -7.60 6.85
CA GLU A 7 -37.75 -7.95 7.99
C GLU A 7 -36.62 -8.91 7.54
N THR A 8 -36.94 -9.93 6.74
CA THR A 8 -35.93 -10.86 6.21
C THR A 8 -34.95 -10.17 5.26
N LEU A 9 -35.45 -9.32 4.35
CA LEU A 9 -34.62 -8.53 3.44
C LEU A 9 -33.71 -7.56 4.20
N ARG A 10 -34.22 -6.92 5.27
CA ARG A 10 -33.44 -6.01 6.12
C ARG A 10 -32.27 -6.74 6.76
N ARG A 11 -32.48 -7.93 7.34
CA ARG A 11 -31.42 -8.76 7.93
C ARG A 11 -30.35 -9.13 6.90
N LEU A 12 -30.76 -9.53 5.71
CA LEU A 12 -29.84 -9.88 4.62
C LEU A 12 -28.99 -8.67 4.18
N ARG A 13 -29.61 -7.51 3.98
CA ARG A 13 -28.88 -6.30 3.56
C ARG A 13 -27.94 -5.78 4.65
N LYS A 14 -28.36 -5.85 5.92
CA LYS A 14 -27.50 -5.53 7.05
C LYS A 14 -26.25 -6.43 7.07
N HIS A 15 -26.42 -7.74 6.93
CA HIS A 15 -25.29 -8.67 6.86
C HIS A 15 -24.34 -8.36 5.68
N ARG A 16 -24.89 -7.95 4.52
CA ARG A 16 -24.06 -7.52 3.37
C ARG A 16 -23.30 -6.23 3.66
N ALA A 17 -23.92 -5.24 4.32
CA ALA A 17 -23.26 -4.02 4.76
C ALA A 17 -22.13 -4.34 5.77
N ASP A 18 -22.40 -5.14 6.79
CA ASP A 18 -21.39 -5.57 7.77
C ASP A 18 -20.21 -6.27 7.09
N ARG A 19 -20.48 -7.12 6.08
CA ARG A 19 -19.42 -7.77 5.29
C ARG A 19 -18.60 -6.75 4.48
N ALA A 20 -19.26 -5.82 3.80
CA ALA A 20 -18.58 -4.79 3.01
C ALA A 20 -17.71 -3.88 3.89
N GLU A 21 -18.17 -3.54 5.08
CA GLU A 21 -17.37 -2.81 6.07
C GLU A 21 -16.16 -3.58 6.56
N ARG A 22 -16.28 -4.89 6.81
CA ARG A 22 -15.13 -5.74 7.15
C ARG A 22 -14.08 -5.75 6.04
N VAL A 23 -14.51 -5.90 4.79
CA VAL A 23 -13.62 -5.86 3.61
C VAL A 23 -12.93 -4.51 3.51
N LEU A 24 -13.65 -3.40 3.73
CA LEU A 24 -13.05 -2.05 3.76
C LEU A 24 -12.01 -1.92 4.89
N GLY A 25 -12.32 -2.43 6.08
CA GLY A 25 -11.41 -2.44 7.22
C GLY A 25 -10.14 -3.26 6.95
N GLU A 26 -10.27 -4.41 6.28
CA GLU A 26 -9.13 -5.21 5.81
C GLU A 26 -8.29 -4.44 4.78
N ALA A 27 -8.90 -3.87 3.76
CA ALA A 27 -8.20 -3.10 2.73
C ALA A 27 -7.42 -1.91 3.34
N LYS A 28 -8.01 -1.19 4.31
CA LYS A 28 -7.34 -0.11 5.04
C LYS A 28 -6.19 -0.60 5.92
N ARG A 29 -6.32 -1.78 6.55
CA ARG A 29 -5.22 -2.39 7.33
C ARG A 29 -4.05 -2.76 6.43
N HIS A 30 -4.31 -3.35 5.26
CA HIS A 30 -3.27 -3.65 4.26
C HIS A 30 -2.60 -2.37 3.76
N GLN A 31 -3.36 -1.31 3.49
CA GLN A 31 -2.81 -0.01 3.11
C GLN A 31 -1.84 0.54 4.16
N ARG A 32 -2.20 0.49 5.45
CA ARG A 32 -1.33 0.93 6.55
C ARG A 32 -0.08 0.07 6.67
N ALA A 33 -0.21 -1.25 6.55
CA ALA A 33 0.94 -2.16 6.58
C ALA A 33 1.92 -1.86 5.43
N LEU A 34 1.39 -1.59 4.23
CA LEU A 34 2.20 -1.22 3.08
C LEU A 34 2.90 0.13 3.26
N GLN A 35 2.23 1.11 3.85
CA GLN A 35 2.86 2.41 4.19
C GLN A 35 4.06 2.21 5.13
N LEU A 36 3.93 1.38 6.16
CA LEU A 36 5.05 1.06 7.06
C LEU A 36 6.21 0.37 6.32
N GLN A 37 5.91 -0.51 5.38
CA GLN A 37 6.94 -1.16 4.56
C GLN A 37 7.67 -0.16 3.65
N VAL A 38 6.95 0.81 3.05
CA VAL A 38 7.54 1.89 2.26
C VAL A 38 8.47 2.74 3.13
N GLU A 39 8.01 3.18 4.31
CA GLU A 39 8.82 3.97 5.24
C GLU A 39 10.08 3.21 5.67
N GLN A 40 9.96 1.92 5.95
CA GLN A 40 11.10 1.08 6.31
C GLN A 40 12.09 0.93 5.15
N ALA A 41 11.60 0.67 3.93
CA ALA A 41 12.44 0.54 2.74
C ALA A 41 13.16 1.85 2.40
N GLN A 42 12.49 2.99 2.59
CA GLN A 42 13.11 4.32 2.42
C GLN A 42 14.24 4.55 3.40
N ARG A 43 14.06 4.20 4.68
CA ARG A 43 15.14 4.31 5.70
C ARG A 43 16.34 3.43 5.35
N VAL A 44 16.11 2.20 4.88
CA VAL A 44 17.18 1.32 4.43
C VAL A 44 17.93 1.94 3.25
N LEU A 45 17.21 2.43 2.24
CA LEU A 45 17.80 3.09 1.08
C LEU A 45 18.65 4.32 1.48
N GLU A 46 18.15 5.17 2.39
CA GLU A 46 18.90 6.32 2.89
C GLU A 46 20.18 5.90 3.61
N GLN A 47 20.10 4.85 4.44
CA GLN A 47 21.27 4.32 5.13
C GLN A 47 22.30 3.77 4.14
N THR A 48 21.87 3.02 3.13
CA THR A 48 22.78 2.49 2.10
C THR A 48 23.40 3.60 1.27
N ARG A 49 22.65 4.65 0.89
CA ARG A 49 23.20 5.81 0.19
C ARG A 49 24.30 6.51 1.00
N LEU A 50 24.11 6.65 2.31
CA LEU A 50 25.14 7.20 3.19
C LEU A 50 26.38 6.31 3.25
N GLN A 51 26.20 4.99 3.34
CA GLN A 51 27.30 4.03 3.34
C GLN A 51 28.05 4.02 2.00
N GLU A 52 27.33 4.02 0.88
CA GLU A 52 27.90 4.12 -0.47
C GLU A 52 28.71 5.40 -0.61
N ALA A 53 28.20 6.55 -0.18
CA ALA A 53 28.93 7.82 -0.24
C ALA A 53 30.22 7.79 0.60
N GLN A 54 30.18 7.21 1.80
CA GLN A 54 31.35 7.06 2.66
C GLN A 54 32.39 6.12 2.05
N GLN A 55 31.97 4.96 1.57
CA GLN A 55 32.86 3.96 0.98
C GLN A 55 33.42 4.43 -0.36
N GLY A 56 32.61 5.11 -1.18
CA GLY A 56 33.03 5.77 -2.41
C GLY A 56 34.07 6.84 -2.16
N ALA A 57 33.89 7.70 -1.14
CA ALA A 57 34.88 8.70 -0.76
C ALA A 57 36.20 8.06 -0.28
N GLN A 58 36.13 6.96 0.47
CA GLN A 58 37.32 6.20 0.89
C GLN A 58 38.05 5.56 -0.29
N LEU A 59 37.33 4.97 -1.24
CA LEU A 59 37.90 4.39 -2.46
C LEU A 59 38.57 5.47 -3.31
N LEU A 60 37.89 6.59 -3.52
CA LEU A 60 38.43 7.73 -4.25
C LEU A 60 39.71 8.24 -3.58
N SER A 61 39.71 8.45 -2.27
CA SER A 61 40.88 8.92 -1.53
C SER A 61 42.08 7.96 -1.61
N LYS A 62 41.85 6.65 -1.74
CA LYS A 62 42.92 5.67 -1.90
C LYS A 62 43.61 5.77 -3.26
N HIS A 63 42.86 6.08 -4.32
CA HIS A 63 43.36 6.06 -5.69
C HIS A 63 43.66 7.46 -6.27
N GLN A 64 43.18 8.53 -5.62
CA GLN A 64 43.41 9.90 -6.06
C GLN A 64 44.91 10.24 -6.05
N GLY A 65 45.42 10.70 -7.21
CA GLY A 65 46.82 11.11 -7.36
C GLY A 65 47.82 9.96 -7.44
N GLN A 66 47.37 8.70 -7.48
CA GLN A 66 48.24 7.54 -7.66
C GLN A 66 48.27 7.08 -9.13
N VAL A 67 49.43 6.62 -9.58
CA VAL A 67 49.55 5.91 -10.87
C VAL A 67 49.12 4.47 -10.64
N ILE A 68 47.91 4.16 -11.05
CA ILE A 68 47.29 2.83 -10.91
C ILE A 68 47.49 1.98 -12.17
N SER A 69 47.76 0.71 -11.96
CA SER A 69 47.83 -0.28 -13.03
C SER A 69 46.45 -0.56 -13.63
N PHE A 70 46.41 -1.12 -14.84
CA PHE A 70 45.15 -1.51 -15.48
C PHE A 70 44.36 -2.56 -14.68
N GLN A 71 45.05 -3.44 -13.94
CA GLN A 71 44.40 -4.43 -13.08
C GLN A 71 43.74 -3.77 -11.86
N GLU A 72 44.42 -2.81 -11.24
CA GLU A 72 43.88 -2.03 -10.12
C GLU A 72 42.68 -1.18 -10.56
N LEU A 73 42.75 -0.54 -11.74
CA LEU A 73 41.63 0.20 -12.31
C LEU A 73 40.38 -0.69 -12.53
N LYS A 74 40.57 -1.92 -13.02
CA LYS A 74 39.48 -2.89 -13.15
C LYS A 74 38.88 -3.25 -11.79
N SER A 75 39.73 -3.50 -10.79
CA SER A 75 39.27 -3.83 -9.44
C SER A 75 38.47 -2.69 -8.81
N TRP A 76 38.92 -1.43 -8.98
CA TRP A 76 38.21 -0.25 -8.53
C TRP A 76 36.84 -0.12 -9.19
N ASN A 77 36.76 -0.26 -10.52
CA ASN A 77 35.48 -0.22 -11.24
C ASN A 77 34.51 -1.31 -10.78
N THR A 78 35.02 -2.52 -10.49
CA THR A 78 34.16 -3.58 -9.92
C THR A 78 33.67 -3.25 -8.51
N GLN A 79 34.49 -2.60 -7.69
CA GLN A 79 34.10 -2.16 -6.34
C GLN A 79 33.02 -1.07 -6.42
N GLU A 80 33.19 -0.03 -7.24
CA GLU A 80 32.18 1.02 -7.43
C GLU A 80 30.84 0.46 -7.95
N ARG A 81 30.89 -0.48 -8.89
CA ARG A 81 29.68 -1.16 -9.38
C ARG A 81 29.01 -1.98 -8.29
N SER A 82 29.79 -2.61 -7.41
CA SER A 82 29.23 -3.40 -6.31
C SER A 82 28.55 -2.51 -5.25
N LEU A 83 29.12 -1.33 -4.99
CA LEU A 83 28.57 -0.34 -4.06
C LEU A 83 27.26 0.28 -4.59
N SER A 84 27.25 0.67 -5.86
CA SER A 84 26.03 1.20 -6.49
C SER A 84 24.95 0.14 -6.70
N ALA A 85 25.33 -1.15 -6.83
CA ALA A 85 24.37 -2.22 -7.03
C ALA A 85 23.42 -2.43 -5.84
N SER A 86 23.84 -2.22 -4.58
CA SER A 86 22.94 -2.32 -3.42
C SER A 86 21.92 -1.19 -3.44
N THR A 87 22.35 0.05 -3.64
CA THR A 87 21.49 1.23 -3.72
C THR A 87 20.46 1.08 -4.85
N LEU A 88 20.89 0.63 -6.04
CA LEU A 88 19.97 0.39 -7.16
C LEU A 88 18.91 -0.67 -6.85
N ARG A 89 19.25 -1.73 -6.10
CA ARG A 89 18.30 -2.76 -5.69
C ARG A 89 17.26 -2.21 -4.73
N GLU A 90 17.69 -1.42 -3.75
CA GLU A 90 16.80 -0.82 -2.75
C GLU A 90 15.91 0.26 -3.37
N GLU A 91 16.42 1.05 -4.31
CA GLU A 91 15.61 1.97 -5.12
C GLU A 91 14.57 1.24 -5.96
N ALA A 92 14.91 0.09 -6.54
CA ALA A 92 13.96 -0.75 -7.25
C ALA A 92 12.88 -1.31 -6.31
N GLN A 93 13.26 -1.71 -5.08
CA GLN A 93 12.31 -2.17 -4.07
C GLN A 93 11.33 -1.07 -3.65
N VAL A 94 11.82 0.14 -3.35
CA VAL A 94 10.98 1.29 -2.99
C VAL A 94 10.01 1.64 -4.13
N ARG A 95 10.49 1.66 -5.39
CA ARG A 95 9.62 1.86 -6.56
C ARG A 95 8.55 0.77 -6.69
N GLY A 96 8.91 -0.49 -6.45
CA GLY A 96 7.96 -1.60 -6.45
C GLY A 96 6.86 -1.43 -5.39
N LEU A 97 7.23 -1.01 -4.17
CA LEU A 97 6.27 -0.76 -3.08
C LEU A 97 5.35 0.43 -3.38
N HIS A 98 5.84 1.50 -4.00
CA HIS A 98 4.99 2.60 -4.47
C HIS A 98 3.99 2.14 -5.53
N GLY A 99 4.39 1.29 -6.48
CA GLY A 99 3.46 0.70 -7.45
C GLY A 99 2.35 -0.14 -6.78
N GLN A 100 2.69 -0.89 -5.73
CA GLN A 100 1.69 -1.60 -4.92
C GLN A 100 0.75 -0.64 -4.17
N GLN A 101 1.26 0.51 -3.73
CA GLN A 101 0.48 1.51 -3.00
C GLN A 101 -0.61 2.11 -3.88
N GLU A 102 -0.30 2.42 -5.13
CA GLU A 102 -1.27 2.91 -6.11
C GLU A 102 -2.41 1.91 -6.34
N GLN A 103 -2.07 0.62 -6.49
CA GLN A 103 -3.06 -0.44 -6.61
C GLN A 103 -3.92 -0.57 -5.35
N GLN A 104 -3.30 -0.45 -4.16
CA GLN A 104 -4.01 -0.55 -2.89
C GLN A 104 -5.00 0.61 -2.68
N VAL A 105 -4.68 1.82 -3.15
CA VAL A 105 -5.61 2.96 -3.12
C VAL A 105 -6.88 2.64 -3.92
N ALA A 106 -6.73 2.11 -5.14
CA ALA A 106 -7.88 1.70 -5.94
C ALA A 106 -8.72 0.60 -5.27
N GLN A 107 -8.09 -0.34 -4.56
CA GLN A 107 -8.80 -1.38 -3.79
C GLN A 107 -9.58 -0.79 -2.60
N VAL A 108 -9.00 0.17 -1.88
CA VAL A 108 -9.70 0.86 -0.78
C VAL A 108 -10.89 1.66 -1.33
N ASP A 109 -10.72 2.36 -2.44
CA ASP A 109 -11.79 3.15 -3.07
C ASP A 109 -12.96 2.27 -3.53
N THR A 110 -12.66 1.13 -4.14
CA THR A 110 -13.69 0.17 -4.57
C THR A 110 -14.42 -0.43 -3.37
N ALA A 111 -13.71 -0.86 -2.33
CA ALA A 111 -14.31 -1.35 -1.09
C ALA A 111 -15.17 -0.28 -0.40
N GLN A 112 -14.73 0.98 -0.42
CA GLN A 112 -15.49 2.10 0.16
C GLN A 112 -16.79 2.37 -0.61
N LYS A 113 -16.73 2.37 -1.95
CA LYS A 113 -17.93 2.49 -2.80
C LYS A 113 -18.92 1.37 -2.52
N GLN A 114 -18.45 0.13 -2.37
CA GLN A 114 -19.31 -1.01 -2.03
C GLN A 114 -19.94 -0.88 -0.64
N ALA A 115 -19.16 -0.52 0.38
CA ALA A 115 -19.67 -0.31 1.73
C ALA A 115 -20.75 0.78 1.77
N THR A 116 -20.48 1.93 1.15
CA THR A 116 -21.46 3.04 1.07
C THR A 116 -22.72 2.65 0.31
N GLN A 117 -22.62 1.88 -0.77
CA GLN A 117 -23.79 1.37 -1.48
C GLN A 117 -24.63 0.45 -0.60
N CYS A 118 -24.01 -0.51 0.08
CA CYS A 118 -24.72 -1.44 0.96
C CYS A 118 -25.43 -0.72 2.11
N LEU A 119 -24.81 0.31 2.70
CA LEU A 119 -25.43 1.14 3.73
C LEU A 119 -26.67 1.87 3.20
N ARG A 120 -26.58 2.49 2.03
CA ARG A 120 -27.72 3.14 1.37
C ARG A 120 -28.86 2.17 1.09
N GLU A 121 -28.56 0.93 0.73
CA GLU A 121 -29.59 -0.09 0.50
C GLU A 121 -30.30 -0.54 1.78
N VAL A 122 -29.61 -0.50 2.93
CA VAL A 122 -30.21 -0.73 4.25
C VAL A 122 -31.11 0.43 4.65
N GLU A 123 -30.65 1.67 4.48
CA GLU A 123 -31.42 2.89 4.74
C GLU A 123 -32.73 2.90 3.92
N LYS A 124 -32.65 2.58 2.61
CA LYS A 124 -33.84 2.45 1.76
C LYS A 124 -34.87 1.46 2.30
N LEU A 125 -34.45 0.32 2.86
CA LEU A 125 -35.39 -0.63 3.45
C LEU A 125 -35.98 -0.14 4.76
N LEU A 126 -35.22 0.62 5.56
CA LEU A 126 -35.74 1.24 6.77
C LEU A 126 -36.84 2.25 6.45
N GLU A 127 -36.62 3.11 5.45
CA GLU A 127 -37.63 4.07 5.01
C GLU A 127 -38.88 3.37 4.44
N LEU A 128 -38.70 2.36 3.59
CA LEU A 128 -39.84 1.59 3.07
C LEU A 128 -40.65 0.92 4.18
N SER A 129 -40.00 0.35 5.19
CA SER A 129 -40.69 -0.24 6.33
C SER A 129 -41.46 0.78 7.16
N ARG A 130 -40.95 2.01 7.27
CA ARG A 130 -41.61 3.11 7.96
C ARG A 130 -42.85 3.57 7.20
N LEU A 131 -42.76 3.72 5.88
CA LEU A 131 -43.88 4.13 5.03
C LEU A 131 -45.02 3.10 5.08
N LEU A 132 -44.72 1.81 5.00
CA LEU A 132 -45.74 0.76 5.08
C LEU A 132 -46.44 0.72 6.43
N LEU A 133 -45.71 0.94 7.53
CA LEU A 133 -46.31 1.06 8.85
C LEU A 133 -47.28 2.26 8.96
N GLN A 134 -47.07 3.31 8.17
CA GLN A 134 -47.99 4.47 8.10
C GLN A 134 -49.21 4.22 7.21
N GLU A 135 -49.11 3.31 6.24
CA GLU A 135 -50.24 2.93 5.37
C GLU A 135 -51.16 1.90 6.05
N GLU A 136 -50.64 1.12 6.99
CA GLU A 136 -51.41 0.15 7.79
C GLU A 136 -52.15 0.78 8.98
N THR A 137 -51.86 2.05 9.31
CA THR A 137 -52.56 2.87 10.34
C THR A 137 -53.60 3.79 9.75
#